data_AF-A0AA86WR64-F1
#
_entry.id   AF-A0AA86WR64-F1
#
_cell.length_a   1.000
_cell.length_b   1.000
_cell.length_c   1.000
_cell.angle_alpha   90.00
_cell.angle_beta   90.00
_cell.angle_gamma   90.00
#
_symmetry.space_group_name_H-M   'P 1'
#
loop_
_entity.id
_entity.type
_entity.pdbx_description
1 polymer ?
#
loop_
_entity_poly.entity_id
_entity_poly.type
_entity_poly.pdbx_seq_one_letter_code
_entity_poly.pdbx_strand_id
1 'polypeptide(L)'
;MAANKSITELLWFKKATVIYVLLAVIFASIILWDLWNNYILDVSIDGLNHSISSIFAPLVKLTAAYASFVGLLALNHRSIQSKEQIAKAERQIELANRQFELASKQFKLAQKQNVFTNYYKHIEEFTKYVENKGDVFKDLNSHKAHRIMFPDAKEGDYTPRLLDMKNIETSISSACGHLRQAIEDNDYANVIEAIKIITLNLEIPTSGALNYYGETTTARSVNYIFASMNNRVADSSVALIQGIYQLLNKYMSLQAFEQTQQCNVYKKLLDARIQLNRRNSSPSSQELSNLLSEIGDVSIDKVSEL
;
A
#
# COMPACT_ATOMS: atom_id res chain seq x y z
N MET A 1 -33.18 -35.50 15.24
CA MET A 1 -32.67 -36.89 15.30
C MET A 1 -31.23 -36.84 15.74
N ALA A 2 -30.77 -37.74 16.61
CA ALA A 2 -29.36 -37.81 16.99
C ALA A 2 -28.55 -38.26 15.77
N ALA A 3 -27.76 -37.36 15.20
CA ALA A 3 -27.08 -37.48 13.89
C ALA A 3 -25.97 -38.55 13.82
N ASN A 4 -25.96 -39.51 14.74
CA ASN A 4 -24.90 -40.50 14.87
C ASN A 4 -25.40 -41.92 15.14
N LYS A 5 -26.71 -42.18 14.97
CA LYS A 5 -27.26 -43.51 15.16
C LYS A 5 -26.98 -44.37 13.93
N SER A 6 -26.49 -45.58 14.16
CA SER A 6 -26.34 -46.59 13.11
C SER A 6 -27.71 -46.97 12.53
N ILE A 7 -27.75 -47.42 11.27
CA ILE A 7 -28.99 -47.86 10.62
C ILE A 7 -29.72 -48.95 11.42
N THR A 8 -28.97 -49.82 12.11
CA THR A 8 -29.48 -50.91 12.95
C THR A 8 -30.17 -50.41 14.23
N GLU A 9 -29.90 -49.16 14.62
CA GLU A 9 -30.51 -48.52 15.79
C GLU A 9 -31.85 -47.85 15.47
N LEU A 10 -32.16 -47.67 14.18
CA LEU A 10 -33.41 -47.05 13.76
C LEU A 10 -34.60 -47.96 14.11
N LEU A 11 -35.61 -47.39 14.77
CA LEU A 11 -36.81 -48.13 15.18
C LEU A 11 -37.52 -48.79 13.99
N TRP A 12 -37.57 -48.11 12.84
CA TRP A 12 -38.17 -48.64 11.62
C TRP A 12 -37.40 -49.83 11.05
N PHE A 13 -36.07 -49.80 11.09
CA PHE A 13 -35.22 -50.92 10.68
C PHE A 13 -35.50 -52.14 11.56
N LYS A 14 -35.46 -51.96 12.90
CA LYS A 14 -35.76 -53.03 13.86
C LYS A 14 -37.14 -53.65 13.63
N LYS A 15 -38.17 -52.82 13.45
CA LYS A 15 -39.54 -53.31 13.16
C LYS A 15 -39.59 -54.08 11.85
N ALA A 16 -38.96 -53.59 10.78
CA ALA A 16 -38.92 -54.28 9.49
C ALA A 16 -38.21 -55.63 9.56
N THR A 17 -37.08 -55.71 10.29
CA THR A 17 -36.35 -56.96 10.50
C THR A 17 -37.20 -57.97 11.29
N VAL A 18 -37.87 -57.54 12.36
CA VAL A 18 -38.76 -58.41 13.14
C VAL A 18 -39.90 -58.95 12.28
N ILE A 19 -40.55 -58.10 11.48
CA ILE A 19 -41.62 -58.53 10.55
C ILE A 19 -41.09 -59.55 9.54
N TYR A 20 -39.92 -59.30 8.95
CA TYR A 20 -39.29 -60.24 8.02
C TYR A 20 -39.00 -61.59 8.66
N VAL A 21 -38.42 -61.61 9.87
CA VAL A 21 -38.12 -62.85 10.60
C VAL A 21 -39.41 -63.63 10.89
N LEU A 22 -40.48 -62.95 11.33
CA LEU A 22 -41.77 -63.60 11.57
C LEU A 22 -42.35 -64.22 10.29
N LEU A 23 -42.33 -63.49 9.17
CA LEU A 23 -42.78 -64.02 7.88
C LEU A 23 -41.93 -65.20 7.42
N ALA A 24 -40.61 -65.12 7.54
CA ALA A 24 -39.70 -66.21 7.17
C ALA A 24 -39.99 -67.49 7.97
N VAL A 25 -40.25 -67.38 9.28
CA VAL A 25 -40.63 -68.51 10.14
C VAL A 25 -41.98 -69.10 9.70
N ILE A 26 -42.97 -68.27 9.40
CA ILE A 26 -44.28 -68.75 8.90
C ILE A 26 -44.11 -69.50 7.57
N PHE A 27 -43.41 -68.93 6.59
CA PHE A 27 -43.17 -69.58 5.30
C PHE A 27 -42.38 -70.88 5.46
N ALA A 28 -41.34 -70.91 6.28
CA ALA A 28 -40.59 -72.13 6.57
C ALA A 28 -41.47 -73.19 7.21
N SER A 29 -42.39 -72.81 8.11
CA SER A 29 -43.30 -73.74 8.79
C SER A 29 -44.31 -74.35 7.80
N ILE A 30 -44.85 -73.54 6.88
CA ILE A 30 -45.73 -74.02 5.80
C ILE A 30 -44.98 -74.98 4.88
N ILE A 31 -43.75 -74.62 4.48
CA ILE A 31 -42.89 -75.46 3.63
C ILE A 31 -42.59 -76.81 4.30
N LEU A 32 -42.19 -76.81 5.58
CA LEU A 32 -41.90 -78.03 6.32
C LEU A 32 -43.14 -78.92 6.46
N TRP A 33 -44.31 -78.31 6.69
CA TRP A 33 -45.57 -79.03 6.76
C TRP A 33 -45.97 -79.65 5.42
N ASP A 34 -45.78 -78.93 4.30
CA ASP A 34 -46.04 -79.45 2.95
C ASP A 34 -45.08 -80.59 2.58
N LEU A 35 -43.78 -80.40 2.85
CA LEU A 35 -42.73 -81.41 2.66
C LEU A 35 -43.03 -82.71 3.42
N TRP A 36 -43.46 -82.60 4.68
CA TRP A 36 -43.74 -83.76 5.52
C TRP A 36 -44.92 -84.60 5.02
N ASN A 37 -45.95 -83.96 4.46
CA ASN A 37 -47.19 -84.64 4.10
C ASN A 37 -47.23 -85.10 2.65
N ASN A 38 -46.54 -84.42 1.73
CA ASN A 38 -46.81 -84.57 0.29
C ASN A 38 -45.61 -85.03 -0.55
N TYR A 39 -44.39 -85.12 -0.01
CA TYR A 39 -43.19 -85.38 -0.81
C TYR A 39 -42.38 -86.59 -0.30
N ILE A 40 -41.78 -87.32 -1.25
CA ILE A 40 -40.77 -88.36 -0.99
C ILE A 40 -39.41 -87.77 -1.33
N LEU A 41 -38.41 -88.01 -0.49
CA LEU A 41 -37.06 -87.48 -0.67
C LEU A 41 -36.40 -88.11 -1.91
N ASP A 42 -36.32 -87.34 -2.99
CA ASP A 42 -35.54 -87.70 -4.17
C ASP A 42 -34.21 -86.91 -4.17
N VAL A 43 -33.11 -87.65 -4.05
CA VAL A 43 -31.74 -87.09 -4.03
C VAL A 43 -31.16 -87.00 -5.45
N SER A 44 -31.97 -87.27 -6.48
CA SER A 44 -31.58 -87.03 -7.87
C SER A 44 -31.30 -85.53 -8.10
N ILE A 45 -30.52 -85.26 -9.16
CA ILE A 45 -30.24 -83.89 -9.60
C ILE A 45 -31.54 -83.14 -9.92
N ASP A 46 -32.54 -83.83 -10.47
CA ASP A 46 -33.85 -83.25 -10.80
C ASP A 46 -34.68 -82.95 -9.54
N GLY A 47 -34.66 -83.83 -8.53
CA GLY A 47 -35.28 -83.61 -7.22
C GLY A 47 -34.67 -82.42 -6.47
N LEU A 48 -33.35 -82.26 -6.54
CA LEU A 48 -32.64 -81.13 -5.95
C LEU A 48 -32.97 -79.80 -6.67
N ASN A 49 -33.01 -79.81 -8.01
CA ASN A 49 -33.42 -78.65 -8.79
C ASN A 49 -34.87 -78.25 -8.51
N HIS A 50 -35.78 -79.21 -8.39
CA HIS A 50 -37.18 -78.95 -8.03
C HIS A 50 -37.30 -78.37 -6.61
N SER A 51 -36.53 -78.88 -5.66
CA SER A 51 -36.48 -78.37 -4.29
C SER A 51 -36.01 -76.91 -4.22
N ILE A 52 -34.92 -76.56 -4.92
CA ILE A 52 -34.42 -75.18 -4.95
C ILE A 52 -35.42 -74.24 -5.65
N SER A 53 -35.98 -74.66 -6.78
CA SER A 53 -36.82 -73.80 -7.63
C SER A 53 -38.26 -73.66 -7.16
N SER A 54 -38.83 -74.66 -6.50
CA SER A 54 -40.25 -74.67 -6.11
C SER A 54 -40.44 -74.49 -4.61
N ILE A 55 -39.61 -75.16 -3.81
CA ILE A 55 -39.77 -75.20 -2.36
C ILE A 55 -39.11 -73.99 -1.70
N PHE A 56 -37.89 -73.62 -2.11
CA PHE A 56 -37.19 -72.46 -1.56
C PHE A 56 -37.54 -71.13 -2.23
N ALA A 57 -38.14 -71.14 -3.43
CA ALA A 57 -38.43 -69.92 -4.18
C ALA A 57 -39.25 -68.85 -3.41
N PRO A 58 -40.29 -69.19 -2.61
CA PRO A 58 -41.01 -68.21 -1.81
C PRO A 58 -40.11 -67.49 -0.80
N LEU A 59 -39.23 -68.23 -0.11
CA LEU A 59 -38.28 -67.66 0.85
C LEU A 59 -37.25 -66.77 0.15
N VAL A 60 -36.70 -67.22 -0.98
CA VAL A 60 -35.74 -66.42 -1.77
C VAL A 60 -36.38 -65.11 -2.24
N LYS A 61 -37.62 -65.14 -2.74
CA LYS A 61 -38.35 -63.94 -3.16
C LYS A 61 -38.61 -62.99 -1.97
N LEU A 62 -38.97 -63.52 -0.81
CA LEU A 62 -39.17 -62.74 0.42
C LEU A 62 -37.88 -62.06 0.87
N THR A 63 -36.76 -62.79 0.88
CA THR A 63 -35.44 -62.24 1.22
C THR A 63 -35.01 -61.16 0.23
N ALA A 64 -35.24 -61.35 -1.07
CA ALA A 64 -34.93 -60.35 -2.09
C ALA A 64 -35.78 -59.07 -1.92
N ALA A 65 -37.07 -59.21 -1.60
CA ALA A 65 -37.94 -58.07 -1.32
C ALA A 65 -37.50 -57.32 -0.05
N TYR A 66 -37.18 -58.04 1.01
CA TYR A 66 -36.65 -57.46 2.25
C TYR A 66 -35.31 -56.74 2.01
N ALA A 67 -34.38 -57.36 1.28
CA ALA A 67 -33.10 -56.75 0.92
C ALA A 67 -33.29 -55.45 0.13
N SER A 68 -34.24 -55.43 -0.82
CA SER A 68 -34.58 -54.22 -1.58
C SER A 68 -35.14 -53.11 -0.69
N PHE A 69 -36.04 -53.46 0.23
CA PHE A 69 -36.62 -52.51 1.18
C PHE A 69 -35.57 -51.92 2.14
N VAL A 70 -34.71 -52.77 2.70
CA VAL A 70 -33.58 -52.32 3.55
C VAL A 70 -32.62 -51.44 2.75
N GLY A 71 -32.35 -51.79 1.49
CA GLY A 71 -31.53 -50.97 0.59
C GLY A 71 -32.09 -49.56 0.42
N LEU A 72 -33.40 -49.43 0.19
CA LEU A 72 -34.07 -48.12 0.09
C LEU A 72 -34.00 -47.32 1.41
N LEU A 73 -34.22 -47.98 2.56
CA LEU A 73 -34.08 -47.33 3.87
C LEU A 73 -32.64 -46.85 4.12
N ALA A 74 -31.66 -47.67 3.76
CA ALA A 74 -30.25 -47.32 3.90
C ALA A 74 -29.86 -46.13 3.04
N LEU A 75 -30.30 -46.11 1.78
CA LEU A 75 -30.06 -44.99 0.86
C LEU A 75 -30.72 -43.70 1.37
N ASN A 76 -31.96 -43.78 1.86
CA ASN A 76 -32.64 -42.62 2.43
C ASN A 76 -31.93 -42.07 3.68
N HIS A 77 -31.53 -42.95 4.60
CA HIS A 77 -30.77 -42.54 5.80
C HIS A 77 -29.46 -41.85 5.42
N ARG A 78 -28.69 -42.43 4.48
CA ARG A 78 -27.44 -41.83 3.99
C ARG A 78 -27.68 -40.48 3.32
N SER A 79 -28.78 -40.32 2.58
CA SER A 79 -29.18 -39.05 1.96
C SER A 79 -29.46 -37.97 3.02
N ILE A 80 -30.21 -38.29 4.07
CA ILE A 80 -30.48 -37.36 5.18
C ILE A 80 -29.18 -36.96 5.89
N GLN A 81 -28.33 -37.94 6.20
CA GLN A 81 -27.05 -37.68 6.86
C GLN A 81 -26.13 -36.79 6.00
N SER A 82 -26.08 -37.04 4.69
CA SER A 82 -25.30 -36.22 3.75
C SER A 82 -25.82 -34.78 3.70
N LYS A 83 -27.14 -34.58 3.66
CA LYS A 83 -27.74 -33.24 3.73
C LYS A 83 -27.36 -32.50 5.01
N GLU A 84 -27.39 -33.17 6.16
CA GLU A 84 -27.00 -32.56 7.44
C GLU A 84 -25.50 -32.20 7.48
N GLN A 85 -24.65 -33.05 6.90
CA GLN A 85 -23.22 -32.77 6.79
C GLN A 85 -22.94 -31.58 5.88
N ILE A 86 -23.60 -31.51 4.72
CA ILE A 86 -23.50 -30.37 3.80
C ILE A 86 -23.95 -29.09 4.50
N ALA A 87 -25.10 -29.11 5.17
CA ALA A 87 -25.59 -27.94 5.92
C ALA A 87 -24.63 -27.47 7.02
N LYS A 88 -23.92 -28.40 7.69
CA LYS A 88 -22.87 -28.05 8.66
C LYS A 88 -21.66 -27.43 7.99
N ALA A 89 -21.22 -27.98 6.86
CA ALA A 89 -20.10 -27.45 6.09
C ALA A 89 -20.42 -26.04 5.55
N GLU A 90 -21.61 -25.83 5.01
CA GLU A 90 -22.08 -24.52 4.54
C GLU A 90 -22.03 -23.47 5.65
N ARG A 91 -22.52 -23.80 6.86
CA ARG A 91 -22.43 -22.91 8.01
C ARG A 91 -20.99 -22.59 8.41
N GLN A 92 -20.09 -23.56 8.34
CA GLN A 92 -18.68 -23.34 8.64
C GLN A 92 -18.02 -22.41 7.62
N ILE A 93 -18.33 -22.58 6.32
CA ILE A 93 -17.85 -21.68 5.25
C ILE A 93 -18.39 -20.27 5.47
N GLU A 94 -19.67 -20.12 5.81
CA GLU A 94 -20.26 -18.80 6.08
C GLU A 94 -19.57 -18.11 7.27
N LEU A 95 -19.34 -18.83 8.38
CA LEU A 95 -18.64 -18.30 9.54
C LEU A 95 -17.19 -17.90 9.21
N ALA A 96 -16.48 -18.73 8.44
CA ALA A 96 -15.12 -18.42 8.00
C ALA A 96 -15.07 -17.16 7.14
N ASN A 97 -15.99 -17.00 6.19
CA ASN A 97 -16.08 -15.81 5.34
C ASN A 97 -16.34 -14.54 6.17
N ARG A 98 -17.25 -14.61 7.16
CA ARG A 98 -17.50 -13.49 8.08
C ARG A 98 -16.26 -13.14 8.91
N GLN A 99 -15.53 -14.13 9.42
CA GLN A 99 -14.29 -13.89 10.16
C GLN A 99 -13.22 -13.24 9.30
N PHE A 100 -13.06 -13.70 8.05
CA PHE A 100 -12.14 -13.09 7.09
C PHE A 100 -12.48 -11.62 6.82
N GLU A 101 -13.76 -11.31 6.62
CA GLU A 101 -14.22 -9.93 6.40
C GLU A 101 -13.91 -9.03 7.61
N LEU A 102 -14.18 -9.50 8.83
CA LEU A 102 -13.87 -8.77 10.06
C LEU A 102 -12.36 -8.54 10.22
N ALA A 103 -11.55 -9.56 9.96
CA ALA A 103 -10.09 -9.46 10.02
C ALA A 103 -9.57 -8.44 8.99
N SER A 104 -10.08 -8.47 7.75
CA SER A 104 -9.73 -7.50 6.72
C SER A 104 -10.08 -6.06 7.13
N LYS A 105 -11.25 -5.85 7.74
CA LYS A 105 -11.68 -4.55 8.27
C LYS A 105 -10.74 -4.06 9.38
N GLN A 106 -10.40 -4.93 10.33
CA GLN A 106 -9.48 -4.60 11.43
C GLN A 106 -8.08 -4.27 10.91
N PHE A 107 -7.56 -5.05 9.96
CA PHE A 107 -6.27 -4.79 9.32
C PHE A 107 -6.22 -3.42 8.65
N LYS A 108 -7.25 -3.06 7.86
CA LYS A 108 -7.35 -1.75 7.22
C LYS A 108 -7.41 -0.60 8.23
N LEU A 109 -8.13 -0.79 9.35
CA LEU A 109 -8.18 0.22 10.42
C LEU A 109 -6.82 0.39 11.10
N ALA A 110 -6.15 -0.72 11.42
CA ALA A 110 -4.82 -0.71 12.02
C ALA A 110 -3.78 -0.05 11.10
N GLN A 111 -3.84 -0.33 9.79
CA GLN A 111 -2.97 0.32 8.80
C GLN A 111 -3.19 1.84 8.78
N LYS A 112 -4.45 2.31 8.77
CA LYS A 112 -4.76 3.74 8.84
C LYS A 112 -4.27 4.38 10.14
N GLN A 113 -4.42 3.70 11.27
CA GLN A 113 -3.91 4.18 12.56
C GLN A 113 -2.37 4.24 12.60
N ASN A 114 -1.71 3.27 11.97
CA ASN A 114 -0.25 3.24 11.87
C ASN A 114 0.26 4.40 11.02
N VAL A 115 -0.31 4.61 9.82
CA VAL A 115 0.02 5.75 8.94
C VAL A 115 -0.22 7.08 9.66
N PHE A 116 -1.35 7.23 10.36
CA PHE A 116 -1.66 8.43 11.13
C PHE A 116 -0.62 8.67 12.23
N THR A 117 -0.34 7.67 13.06
CA THR A 117 0.64 7.77 14.16
C THR A 117 2.02 8.13 13.63
N ASN A 118 2.47 7.48 12.56
CA ASN A 118 3.77 7.75 11.96
C ASN A 118 3.84 9.16 11.36
N TYR A 119 2.77 9.65 10.72
CA TYR A 119 2.71 11.02 10.21
C TYR A 119 2.91 12.06 11.33
N TYR A 120 2.21 11.91 12.46
CA TYR A 120 2.37 12.84 13.59
C TYR A 120 3.73 12.72 14.30
N LYS A 121 4.30 11.52 14.34
CA LYS A 121 5.65 11.32 14.85
C LYS A 121 6.70 11.99 13.96
N HIS A 122 6.60 11.82 12.65
CA HIS A 122 7.54 12.40 11.70
C HIS A 122 7.47 13.94 11.70
N ILE A 123 6.30 14.55 11.78
CA ILE A 123 6.19 16.02 11.88
C ILE A 123 6.75 16.56 13.20
N GLU A 124 6.62 15.81 14.30
CA GLU A 124 7.22 16.14 15.59
C GLU A 124 8.76 16.06 15.52
N GLU A 125 9.31 14.98 14.96
CA GLU A 125 10.75 14.80 14.77
C GLU A 125 11.33 15.86 13.82
N PHE A 126 10.64 16.17 12.73
CA PHE A 126 11.00 17.26 11.82
C PHE A 126 10.98 18.62 12.54
N THR A 127 9.99 18.88 13.40
CA THR A 127 9.92 20.13 14.16
C THR A 127 11.12 20.27 15.10
N LYS A 128 11.44 19.21 15.86
CA LYS A 128 12.63 19.17 16.71
C LYS A 128 13.91 19.36 15.90
N TYR A 129 14.00 18.75 14.73
CA TYR A 129 15.14 18.92 13.82
C TYR A 129 15.32 20.39 13.41
N VAL A 130 14.24 21.07 13.03
CA VAL A 130 14.25 22.49 12.67
C VAL A 130 14.68 23.37 13.85
N GLU A 131 14.11 23.14 15.04
CA GLU A 131 14.44 23.88 16.26
C GLU A 131 15.92 23.72 16.65
N ASN A 132 16.47 22.50 16.50
CA ASN A 132 17.87 22.21 16.81
C ASN A 132 18.87 22.86 15.87
N LYS A 133 18.45 23.34 14.70
CA LYS A 133 19.30 24.10 13.77
C LYS A 133 19.46 25.58 14.17
N GLY A 134 18.84 26.01 15.27
CA GLY A 134 19.04 27.33 15.89
C GLY A 134 18.46 28.48 15.08
N ASP A 135 19.11 29.64 15.14
CA ASP A 135 18.58 30.90 14.58
C ASP A 135 18.34 30.87 13.06
N VAL A 136 18.96 29.94 12.32
CA VAL A 136 18.81 29.81 10.86
C VAL A 136 17.35 29.62 10.44
N PHE A 137 16.54 28.99 11.30
CA PHE A 137 15.15 28.65 11.06
C PHE A 137 14.18 29.16 12.14
N LYS A 138 14.58 30.16 12.95
CA LYS A 138 13.78 30.65 14.08
C LYS A 138 12.36 31.07 13.70
N ASP A 139 12.20 31.67 12.53
CA ASP A 139 10.91 32.16 12.03
C ASP A 139 10.19 31.13 11.14
N LEU A 140 10.71 29.91 11.03
CA LEU A 140 10.11 28.87 10.20
C LEU A 140 8.92 28.22 10.90
N ASN A 141 7.75 28.23 10.25
CA ASN A 141 6.67 27.33 10.61
C ASN A 141 7.00 25.89 10.16
N SER A 142 7.54 25.07 11.08
CA SER A 142 7.97 23.70 10.80
C SER A 142 6.88 22.83 10.17
N HIS A 143 5.62 22.99 10.57
CA HIS A 143 4.51 22.18 10.07
C HIS A 143 4.20 22.48 8.60
N LYS A 144 4.23 23.76 8.23
CA LYS A 144 4.01 24.17 6.84
C LYS A 144 5.16 23.73 5.95
N ALA A 145 6.39 23.87 6.43
CA ALA A 145 7.58 23.38 5.73
C ALA A 145 7.53 21.85 5.55
N HIS A 146 7.15 21.11 6.60
CA HIS A 146 6.97 19.67 6.54
C HIS A 146 5.97 19.26 5.44
N ARG A 147 4.76 19.83 5.44
CA ARG A 147 3.74 19.55 4.42
C ARG A 147 4.21 19.83 2.99
N ILE A 148 5.08 20.81 2.84
CA ILE A 148 5.64 21.22 1.55
C ILE A 148 6.74 20.28 1.09
N MET A 149 7.62 19.87 2.01
CA MET A 149 8.75 19.01 1.73
C MET A 149 8.34 17.55 1.59
N PHE A 150 7.32 17.13 2.32
CA PHE A 150 6.81 15.75 2.34
C PHE A 150 5.31 15.76 1.99
N PRO A 151 4.95 16.05 0.72
CA PRO A 151 3.56 16.21 0.30
C PRO A 151 2.71 14.97 0.57
N ASP A 152 3.32 13.78 0.46
CA ASP A 152 2.66 12.48 0.52
C ASP A 152 2.82 11.78 1.89
N ALA A 153 3.37 12.48 2.90
CA ALA A 153 3.60 11.93 4.25
C ALA A 153 2.31 11.46 4.94
N LYS A 154 1.16 12.03 4.58
CA LYS A 154 -0.15 11.60 5.09
C LYS A 154 -0.58 10.22 4.58
N GLU A 155 0.01 9.77 3.48
CA GLU A 155 -0.20 8.46 2.89
C GLU A 155 0.85 7.43 3.37
N GLY A 156 1.84 7.89 4.15
CA GLY A 156 2.93 7.07 4.67
C GLY A 156 4.20 7.13 3.84
N ASP A 157 4.26 7.98 2.80
CA ASP A 157 5.46 8.24 2.03
C ASP A 157 6.21 9.47 2.57
N TYR A 158 7.33 9.21 3.22
CA TYR A 158 8.19 10.24 3.82
C TYR A 158 9.32 10.67 2.89
N THR A 159 9.27 10.32 1.60
CA THR A 159 10.26 10.76 0.63
C THR A 159 10.15 12.28 0.45
N PRO A 160 11.24 13.05 0.64
CA PRO A 160 11.20 14.48 0.40
C PRO A 160 10.99 14.75 -1.08
N ARG A 161 10.19 15.76 -1.41
CA ARG A 161 10.08 16.29 -2.76
C ARG A 161 11.48 16.65 -3.24
N LEU A 162 11.95 15.97 -4.28
CA LEU A 162 13.24 16.26 -4.87
C LEU A 162 13.15 17.54 -5.70
N LEU A 163 14.18 18.37 -5.61
CA LEU A 163 14.33 19.48 -6.54
C LEU A 163 14.78 18.93 -7.88
N ASP A 164 14.16 19.42 -8.96
CA ASP A 164 14.68 19.19 -10.30
C ASP A 164 15.95 20.02 -10.49
N MET A 165 17.08 19.40 -10.14
CA MET A 165 18.38 20.07 -10.15
C MET A 165 18.74 20.59 -11.54
N LYS A 166 18.29 19.93 -12.62
CA LYS A 166 18.54 20.37 -13.99
C LYS A 166 17.77 21.64 -14.32
N ASN A 167 16.50 21.72 -13.89
CA ASN A 167 15.71 22.93 -14.05
C ASN A 167 16.27 24.08 -13.19
N ILE A 168 16.72 23.79 -11.96
CA ILE A 168 17.38 24.77 -11.10
C ILE A 168 18.66 25.30 -11.74
N GLU A 169 19.53 24.43 -12.24
CA GLU A 169 20.76 24.82 -12.93
C GLU A 169 20.43 25.72 -14.13
N THR A 170 19.54 25.28 -15.02
CA THR A 170 19.12 26.05 -16.20
C THR A 170 18.60 27.43 -15.81
N SER A 171 17.81 27.51 -14.74
CA SER A 171 17.24 28.76 -14.22
C SER A 171 18.30 29.68 -13.62
N ILE A 172 19.25 29.14 -12.86
CA ILE A 172 20.36 29.90 -12.29
C ILE A 172 21.26 30.42 -13.41
N SER A 173 21.65 29.58 -14.38
CA SER A 173 22.50 29.98 -15.51
C SER A 173 21.83 31.06 -16.35
N SER A 174 20.53 30.89 -16.66
CA SER A 174 19.76 31.92 -17.39
C SER A 174 19.68 33.23 -16.60
N ALA A 175 19.41 33.17 -15.29
CA ALA A 175 19.39 34.36 -14.44
C ALA A 175 20.75 35.05 -14.37
N CYS A 176 21.84 34.29 -14.25
CA CYS A 176 23.21 34.81 -14.26
C CYS A 176 23.54 35.53 -15.58
N GLY A 177 23.10 34.99 -16.71
CA GLY A 177 23.23 35.64 -18.02
C GLY A 177 22.55 37.01 -18.06
N HIS A 178 21.31 37.11 -17.57
CA HIS A 178 20.61 38.38 -17.48
C HIS A 178 21.28 39.36 -16.49
N LEU A 179 21.72 38.89 -15.32
CA LEU A 179 22.43 39.76 -14.36
C LEU A 179 23.74 40.30 -14.94
N ARG A 180 24.47 39.49 -15.70
CA ARG A 180 25.67 39.93 -16.40
C ARG A 180 25.35 41.04 -17.39
N GLN A 181 24.35 40.83 -18.25
CA GLN A 181 23.93 41.84 -19.20
C GLN A 181 23.45 43.12 -18.50
N ALA A 182 22.72 42.99 -17.39
CA ALA A 182 22.30 44.12 -16.57
C ALA A 182 23.49 44.97 -16.10
N ILE A 183 24.57 44.32 -15.67
CA ILE A 183 25.79 45.00 -15.19
C ILE A 183 26.55 45.67 -16.34
N GLU A 184 26.66 45.00 -17.49
CA GLU A 184 27.34 45.52 -18.67
C GLU A 184 26.61 46.73 -19.27
N ASP A 185 25.28 46.64 -19.38
CA ASP A 185 24.43 47.70 -19.95
C ASP A 185 24.03 48.76 -18.90
N ASN A 186 24.33 48.52 -17.61
CA ASN A 186 23.78 49.25 -16.47
C ASN A 186 22.24 49.38 -16.54
N ASP A 187 21.58 48.31 -16.98
CA ASP A 187 20.13 48.23 -17.21
C ASP A 187 19.42 47.34 -16.20
N TYR A 188 18.44 47.94 -15.52
CA TYR A 188 17.61 47.27 -14.52
C TYR A 188 16.60 46.27 -15.08
N ALA A 189 16.19 46.40 -16.34
CA ALA A 189 15.19 45.51 -16.93
C ALA A 189 15.67 44.04 -16.89
N ASN A 190 16.96 43.83 -17.13
CA ASN A 190 17.58 42.51 -17.07
C ASN A 190 17.64 41.93 -15.64
N VAL A 191 17.82 42.76 -14.60
CA VAL A 191 17.72 42.28 -13.20
C VAL A 191 16.33 41.77 -12.90
N ILE A 192 15.30 42.50 -13.33
CA ILE A 192 13.90 42.11 -13.15
C ILE A 192 13.61 40.78 -13.86
N GLU A 193 14.15 40.59 -15.07
CA GLU A 193 13.96 39.34 -15.81
C GLU A 193 14.65 38.15 -15.13
N ALA A 194 15.87 38.33 -14.63
CA ALA A 194 16.56 37.33 -13.82
C ALA A 194 15.71 36.88 -12.64
N ILE A 195 15.10 37.83 -11.92
CA ILE A 195 14.21 37.54 -10.79
C ILE A 195 12.99 36.73 -11.23
N LYS A 196 12.35 37.09 -12.35
CA LYS A 196 11.18 36.35 -12.83
C LYS A 196 11.54 34.90 -13.14
N ILE A 197 12.65 34.67 -13.82
CA ILE A 197 13.16 33.34 -14.14
C ILE A 197 13.35 32.53 -12.85
N ILE A 198 14.03 33.11 -11.86
CA ILE A 198 14.25 32.47 -10.56
C ILE A 198 12.92 32.17 -9.86
N THR A 199 12.00 33.13 -9.83
CA THR A 199 10.74 33.01 -9.07
C THR A 199 9.78 32.01 -9.72
N LEU A 200 9.71 32.00 -11.05
CA LEU A 200 8.83 31.13 -11.83
C LEU A 200 9.38 29.71 -11.94
N ASN A 201 10.67 29.56 -12.23
CA ASN A 201 11.21 28.27 -12.62
C ASN A 201 11.81 27.50 -11.45
N LEU A 202 12.33 28.18 -10.43
CA LEU A 202 12.80 27.43 -9.28
C LEU A 202 11.63 26.67 -8.67
N GLU A 203 10.40 27.20 -8.73
CA GLU A 203 9.16 26.60 -8.18
C GLU A 203 9.37 25.95 -6.81
N ILE A 204 10.46 26.32 -6.14
CA ILE A 204 10.77 25.88 -4.80
C ILE A 204 9.54 26.38 -4.09
N PRO A 205 8.89 25.57 -3.26
CA PRO A 205 7.66 25.95 -2.57
C PRO A 205 7.87 27.11 -1.55
N THR A 206 8.84 27.97 -1.80
CA THR A 206 9.11 29.36 -1.42
C THR A 206 7.89 30.23 -1.20
N SER A 207 6.88 30.23 -2.08
CA SER A 207 5.74 31.13 -1.91
C SER A 207 4.86 30.72 -0.72
N GLY A 208 4.84 29.43 -0.37
CA GLY A 208 4.13 28.89 0.77
C GLY A 208 5.00 28.80 2.01
N ALA A 209 6.13 28.09 1.93
CA ALA A 209 7.04 27.90 3.05
C ALA A 209 7.72 29.21 3.41
N LEU A 210 8.16 30.01 2.42
CA LEU A 210 9.01 31.18 2.67
C LEU A 210 8.43 32.57 2.74
N ASN A 211 7.19 32.77 2.32
CA ASN A 211 6.51 34.04 2.63
C ASN A 211 6.24 34.24 4.14
N TYR A 212 6.66 33.30 5.00
CA TYR A 212 6.46 33.37 6.45
C TYR A 212 7.75 33.29 7.30
N TYR A 213 8.98 33.19 6.74
CA TYR A 213 10.24 33.19 7.52
C TYR A 213 10.65 34.58 8.04
N GLY A 214 9.72 35.43 8.47
CA GLY A 214 10.04 36.73 9.08
C GLY A 214 10.62 37.80 8.13
N GLU A 215 11.17 37.41 6.97
CA GLU A 215 11.53 38.29 5.87
C GLU A 215 10.70 37.90 4.66
N THR A 216 10.15 38.91 4.00
CA THR A 216 9.19 38.82 2.92
C THR A 216 9.83 38.34 1.61
N THR A 217 10.46 37.16 1.59
CA THR A 217 11.61 36.87 0.73
C THR A 217 11.39 36.43 -0.73
N THR A 218 10.25 36.72 -1.36
CA THR A 218 10.07 36.37 -2.79
C THR A 218 9.66 37.53 -3.67
N ALA A 219 8.68 38.34 -3.27
CA ALA A 219 8.31 39.56 -4.02
C ALA A 219 8.64 40.85 -3.27
N ARG A 220 8.45 40.86 -1.94
CA ARG A 220 8.68 42.06 -1.13
C ARG A 220 10.15 42.24 -0.77
N SER A 221 10.94 41.19 -0.58
CA SER A 221 12.40 41.29 -0.40
C SER A 221 13.08 41.73 -1.67
N VAL A 222 12.62 41.26 -2.82
CA VAL A 222 13.10 41.73 -4.10
C VAL A 222 12.81 43.22 -4.21
N ASN A 223 11.57 43.65 -3.97
CA ASN A 223 11.21 45.06 -3.93
C ASN A 223 11.91 45.86 -2.82
N TYR A 224 12.28 45.24 -1.69
CA TYR A 224 12.98 45.87 -0.58
C TYR A 224 14.49 45.95 -0.82
N ILE A 225 15.09 44.94 -1.46
CA ILE A 225 16.46 44.95 -1.99
C ILE A 225 16.53 46.08 -3.02
N PHE A 226 15.55 46.20 -3.91
CA PHE A 226 15.46 47.33 -4.84
C PHE A 226 15.32 48.69 -4.13
N ALA A 227 14.44 48.80 -3.14
CA ALA A 227 14.22 50.05 -2.41
C ALA A 227 15.42 50.46 -1.52
N SER A 228 16.24 49.51 -1.07
CA SER A 228 17.37 49.76 -0.18
C SER A 228 18.71 49.99 -0.90
N MET A 229 18.86 49.57 -2.16
CA MET A 229 20.13 49.60 -2.89
C MET A 229 20.32 50.81 -3.84
N ASN A 230 19.49 51.86 -3.73
CA ASN A 230 19.68 53.16 -4.42
C ASN A 230 19.98 53.02 -5.93
N ASN A 231 19.34 52.10 -6.64
CA ASN A 231 19.54 51.86 -8.07
C ASN A 231 21.00 51.52 -8.49
N ARG A 232 21.75 50.76 -7.67
CA ARG A 232 23.00 50.12 -8.11
C ARG A 232 22.77 48.69 -8.63
N VAL A 233 22.91 48.50 -9.95
CA VAL A 233 22.62 47.22 -10.64
C VAL A 233 23.52 46.08 -10.13
N ALA A 234 24.81 46.36 -9.94
CA ALA A 234 25.77 45.38 -9.43
C ALA A 234 25.42 44.88 -8.01
N ASP A 235 25.14 45.81 -7.09
CA ASP A 235 24.77 45.47 -5.71
C ASP A 235 23.46 44.64 -5.67
N SER A 236 22.48 45.02 -6.49
CA SER A 236 21.20 44.31 -6.64
C SER A 236 21.41 42.88 -7.15
N SER A 237 22.33 42.70 -8.10
CA SER A 237 22.68 41.41 -8.70
C SER A 237 23.36 40.49 -7.67
N VAL A 238 24.30 41.01 -6.88
CA VAL A 238 24.96 40.25 -5.80
C VAL A 238 23.95 39.81 -4.76
N ALA A 239 23.08 40.73 -4.32
CA ALA A 239 22.06 40.44 -3.33
C ALA A 239 21.11 39.32 -3.79
N LEU A 240 20.72 39.32 -5.07
CA LEU A 240 19.87 38.28 -5.64
C LEU A 240 20.53 36.91 -5.59
N ILE A 241 21.78 36.79 -6.06
CA ILE A 241 22.54 35.54 -6.05
C ILE A 241 22.71 35.02 -4.62
N GLN A 242 23.04 35.91 -3.69
CA GLN A 242 23.16 35.56 -2.27
C GLN A 242 21.83 35.07 -1.68
N GLY A 243 20.71 35.68 -2.07
CA GLY A 243 19.37 35.24 -1.70
C GLY A 243 19.05 33.83 -2.21
N ILE A 244 19.29 33.55 -3.49
CA ILE A 244 19.10 32.22 -4.09
C ILE A 244 19.94 31.18 -3.36
N TYR A 245 21.22 31.50 -3.11
CA TYR A 245 22.12 30.61 -2.39
C TYR A 245 21.57 30.25 -1.00
N GLN A 246 21.18 31.27 -0.23
CA GLN A 246 20.67 31.07 1.13
C GLN A 246 19.39 30.23 1.14
N LEU A 247 18.52 30.48 0.16
CA LEU A 247 17.32 29.71 -0.07
C LEU A 247 17.64 28.24 -0.34
N LEU A 248 18.48 27.95 -1.34
CA LEU A 248 18.86 26.58 -1.68
C LEU A 248 19.54 25.89 -0.51
N ASN A 249 20.44 26.56 0.21
CA ASN A 249 21.06 26.03 1.42
C ASN A 249 20.03 25.62 2.48
N LYS A 250 19.10 26.54 2.81
CA LYS A 250 18.06 26.27 3.80
C LYS A 250 17.22 25.08 3.38
N TYR A 251 16.80 25.02 2.13
CA TYR A 251 16.03 23.92 1.59
C TYR A 251 16.78 22.59 1.69
N MET A 252 18.04 22.54 1.24
CA MET A 252 18.88 21.34 1.30
C MET A 252 19.14 20.90 2.76
N SER A 253 19.38 21.86 3.66
CA SER A 253 19.52 21.56 5.08
C SER A 253 18.24 20.99 5.69
N LEU A 254 17.06 21.31 5.16
CA LEU A 254 15.82 20.69 5.62
C LEU A 254 15.61 19.30 4.99
N GLN A 255 16.01 19.09 3.74
CA GLN A 255 15.98 17.77 3.09
C GLN A 255 16.92 16.78 3.77
N ALA A 256 18.01 17.29 4.36
CA ALA A 256 18.95 16.50 5.14
C ALA A 256 18.35 15.86 6.40
N PHE A 257 17.06 16.10 6.70
CA PHE A 257 16.30 15.36 7.70
C PHE A 257 16.13 13.88 7.33
N GLU A 258 15.75 13.57 6.09
CA GLU A 258 15.53 12.18 5.61
C GLU A 258 16.70 11.63 4.79
N GLN A 259 17.47 12.50 4.12
CA GLN A 259 18.54 12.07 3.21
C GLN A 259 19.90 12.55 3.70
N THR A 260 20.83 11.62 3.94
CA THR A 260 22.21 11.95 4.37
C THR A 260 23.11 12.44 3.22
N GLN A 261 22.62 12.44 1.96
CA GLN A 261 23.44 12.78 0.81
C GLN A 261 23.62 14.30 0.63
N GLN A 262 24.89 14.71 0.55
CA GLN A 262 25.29 16.07 0.18
C GLN A 262 25.31 16.21 -1.35
N CYS A 263 24.64 17.22 -1.89
CA CYS A 263 24.67 17.52 -3.33
C CYS A 263 25.98 18.23 -3.72
N ASN A 264 26.74 17.70 -4.69
CA ASN A 264 28.00 18.30 -5.15
C ASN A 264 27.84 19.69 -5.80
N VAL A 265 26.70 19.98 -6.43
CA VAL A 265 26.37 21.30 -7.01
C VAL A 265 26.35 22.39 -5.94
N TYR A 266 25.89 22.03 -4.74
CA TYR A 266 25.81 22.93 -3.60
C TYR A 266 27.20 23.35 -3.08
N LYS A 267 28.17 22.44 -3.11
CA LYS A 267 29.56 22.72 -2.71
C LYS A 267 30.20 23.80 -3.60
N LYS A 268 29.94 23.78 -4.91
CA LYS A 268 30.46 24.80 -5.83
C LYS A 268 29.83 26.18 -5.65
N LEU A 269 28.51 26.24 -5.44
CA LEU A 269 27.84 27.50 -5.10
C LEU A 269 28.32 28.09 -3.76
N LEU A 270 28.63 27.21 -2.79
CA LEU A 270 29.25 27.57 -1.50
C LEU A 270 30.66 28.10 -1.70
N ASP A 271 31.48 27.46 -2.54
CA ASP A 271 32.83 27.89 -2.86
C ASP A 271 32.81 29.29 -3.53
N ALA A 272 31.89 29.53 -4.47
CA ALA A 272 31.69 30.83 -5.10
C ALA A 272 31.29 31.92 -4.09
N ARG A 273 30.39 31.61 -3.15
CA ARG A 273 30.02 32.53 -2.05
C ARG A 273 31.20 32.85 -1.13
N ILE A 274 32.01 31.85 -0.78
CA ILE A 274 33.21 32.03 0.05
C ILE A 274 34.22 32.94 -0.66
N GLN A 275 34.38 32.80 -1.97
CA GLN A 275 35.25 33.68 -2.77
C GLN A 275 34.76 35.14 -2.77
N LEU A 276 33.45 35.36 -2.88
CA LEU A 276 32.84 36.71 -2.80
C LEU A 276 33.00 37.34 -1.41
N ASN A 277 32.69 36.60 -0.34
CA ASN A 277 32.71 37.12 1.04
C ASN A 277 34.12 37.39 1.59
N ARG A 278 35.18 36.75 1.06
CA ARG A 278 36.56 36.98 1.52
C ARG A 278 37.13 38.34 1.08
N ARG A 279 36.48 39.03 0.16
CA ARG A 279 36.96 40.32 -0.36
C ARG A 279 36.20 41.44 0.36
N ASN A 280 36.87 42.14 1.28
CA ASN A 280 36.32 43.26 2.07
C ASN A 280 35.95 44.52 1.23
N SER A 281 35.93 44.42 -0.09
CA SER A 281 35.67 45.50 -1.04
C SER A 281 34.63 45.04 -2.05
N SER A 282 33.67 45.92 -2.39
CA SER A 282 32.70 45.67 -3.47
C SER A 282 33.43 45.19 -4.73
N PRO A 283 33.16 43.98 -5.22
CA PRO A 283 33.81 43.46 -6.42
C PRO A 283 33.54 44.38 -7.62
N SER A 284 34.54 44.55 -8.48
CA SER A 284 34.37 45.33 -9.70
C SER A 284 33.37 44.64 -10.64
N SER A 285 32.70 45.41 -11.50
CA SER A 285 31.76 44.87 -12.50
C SER A 285 32.35 43.75 -13.35
N GLN A 286 33.64 43.85 -13.69
CA GLN A 286 34.36 42.82 -14.45
C GLN A 286 34.54 41.52 -13.66
N GLU A 287 34.88 41.61 -12.38
CA GLU A 287 35.02 40.43 -11.52
C GLU A 287 33.68 39.73 -11.30
N LEU A 288 32.59 40.50 -11.16
CA LEU A 288 31.25 39.93 -11.03
C LEU A 288 30.82 39.19 -12.30
N SER A 289 31.07 39.80 -13.47
CA SER A 289 30.77 39.20 -14.77
C SER A 289 31.52 37.88 -14.96
N ASN A 290 32.80 37.84 -14.60
CA ASN A 290 33.60 36.61 -14.66
C ASN A 290 33.07 35.50 -13.74
N LEU A 291 32.69 35.84 -12.51
CA LEU A 291 32.13 34.87 -11.55
C LEU A 291 30.77 34.34 -12.02
N LEU A 292 29.91 35.20 -12.57
CA LEU A 292 28.62 34.80 -13.12
C LEU A 292 28.79 33.83 -14.30
N SER A 293 29.81 34.03 -15.13
CA SER A 293 30.16 33.09 -16.20
C SER A 293 30.58 31.73 -15.64
N GLU A 294 31.43 31.72 -14.59
CA GLU A 294 31.88 30.47 -13.95
C GLU A 294 30.72 29.70 -13.32
N ILE A 295 29.75 30.39 -12.72
CA ILE A 295 28.52 29.77 -12.17
C ILE A 295 27.62 29.25 -13.30
N GLY A 296 27.48 30.01 -14.40
CA GLY A 296 26.62 29.66 -15.52
C GLY A 296 27.06 28.43 -16.33
N ASP A 297 28.37 28.16 -16.39
CA ASP A 297 28.97 27.08 -17.18
C ASP A 297 29.00 25.70 -16.44
N VAL A 298 28.42 25.60 -15.25
CA VAL A 298 28.45 24.35 -14.44
C VAL A 298 27.43 23.33 -14.96
N SER A 299 27.80 22.54 -15.98
CA SER A 299 27.01 21.40 -16.46
C SER A 299 26.99 20.22 -15.47
N ILE A 300 25.78 19.73 -15.11
CA ILE A 300 25.56 18.52 -14.29
C ILE A 300 25.97 17.20 -15.00
N ASP A 301 26.07 17.17 -16.33
CA ASP A 301 26.32 15.94 -17.10
C ASP A 301 27.67 15.26 -16.77
N LYS A 302 28.58 15.95 -16.07
CA LYS A 302 29.85 15.38 -15.57
C LYS A 302 29.77 14.76 -14.16
N VAL A 303 28.59 14.75 -13.52
CA VAL A 303 28.45 14.39 -12.09
C VAL A 303 27.62 13.12 -11.87
N SER A 304 26.79 12.69 -12.84
CA SER A 304 26.01 11.44 -12.74
C SER A 304 26.83 10.15 -12.92
N GLU A 305 28.15 10.25 -13.13
CA GLU A 305 29.07 9.10 -13.23
C GLU A 305 29.81 8.78 -11.90
N LEU A 306 29.41 9.41 -10.77
CA LEU A 306 29.94 9.17 -9.42
C LEU A 306 28.82 8.87 -8.42
#